data_AF-A0AAV0XVV2-F1
#
_entry.id   AF-A0AAV0XVV2-F1
#
_cell.length_a   1.000
_cell.length_b   1.000
_cell.length_c   1.000
_cell.angle_alpha   90.00
_cell.angle_beta   90.00
_cell.angle_gamma   90.00
#
_symmetry.space_group_name_H-M   'P 1'
#
loop_
_entity.id
_entity.type
_entity.pdbx_description
1 polymer ?
#
loop_
_entity_poly.entity_id
_entity_poly.type
_entity_poly.pdbx_seq_one_letter_code
_entity_poly.pdbx_strand_id
1 'polypeptide(L)'
;MFQSLCTNFSQPIAVFASRGPVKGMVLAQLIIKTISILENSGAKIDFIVSDGASINRKLWVELGISGSMDYMQNSIIHPSDDSRQIFMFSDAPHLIKNVRNQLLNKKSLRVSVFKILKRFE
;
A
#
# COMPACT_ATOMS: atom_id res chain seq x y z
N MET A 1 -6.00 10.76 -0.35
CA MET A 1 -6.06 11.75 0.74
C MET A 1 -4.64 12.06 1.14
N PHE A 2 -4.32 13.33 1.41
CA PHE A 2 -3.09 13.71 2.08
C PHE A 2 -3.35 13.77 3.58
N GLN A 3 -2.47 13.17 4.36
CA GLN A 3 -2.52 13.16 5.82
C GLN A 3 -1.17 13.64 6.33
N SER A 4 -1.18 14.71 7.12
CA SER A 4 0.04 15.20 7.76
C SER A 4 0.49 14.24 8.85
N LEU A 5 1.81 14.07 8.96
CA LEU A 5 2.48 13.31 10.01
C LEU A 5 2.64 14.12 11.30
N CYS A 6 2.98 15.40 11.17
CA CYS A 6 3.37 16.25 12.29
C CYS A 6 2.20 17.06 12.84
N THR A 7 1.09 17.13 12.11
CA THR A 7 -0.09 17.93 12.48
C THR A 7 -1.37 17.15 12.24
N ASN A 8 -2.43 17.51 12.97
CA ASN A 8 -3.75 16.92 12.77
C ASN A 8 -4.46 17.56 11.57
N PHE A 9 -3.94 17.32 10.37
CA PHE A 9 -4.46 17.87 9.12
C PHE A 9 -4.63 16.77 8.08
N SER A 10 -5.79 16.76 7.44
CA SER A 10 -6.10 15.84 6.34
C SER A 10 -6.88 16.56 5.24
N GLN A 11 -6.63 16.20 3.99
CA GLN A 11 -7.32 16.78 2.84
C GLN A 11 -7.51 15.75 1.71
N PRO A 12 -8.71 15.67 1.11
CA PRO A 12 -8.87 14.95 -0.15
C PRO A 12 -8.17 15.71 -1.28
N ILE A 13 -7.18 15.08 -1.93
CA ILE A 13 -6.39 15.70 -3.02
C ILE A 13 -6.88 15.26 -4.40
N ALA A 14 -7.43 14.05 -4.50
CA ALA A 14 -7.82 13.49 -5.79
C ALA A 14 -9.04 12.57 -5.62
N VAL A 15 -10.05 12.78 -6.46
CA VAL A 15 -11.27 11.97 -6.54
C VAL A 15 -11.56 11.75 -8.02
N PHE A 16 -11.66 10.48 -8.43
CA PHE A 16 -11.91 10.12 -9.82
C PHE A 16 -13.13 9.20 -9.90
N ALA A 17 -14.09 9.58 -10.73
CA ALA A 17 -15.18 8.68 -11.10
C ALA A 17 -14.67 7.66 -12.14
N SER A 18 -15.03 6.39 -11.96
CA SER A 18 -14.70 5.33 -12.92
C SER A 18 -15.87 4.40 -13.11
N ARG A 19 -16.07 3.93 -14.35
CA ARG A 19 -17.08 2.91 -14.67
C ARG A 19 -16.50 1.53 -14.42
N GLY A 20 -16.30 1.19 -13.13
CA GLY A 20 -15.75 -0.08 -12.66
C GLY A 20 -14.27 -0.01 -12.24
N PRO A 21 -13.64 -1.17 -11.99
CA PRO A 21 -12.25 -1.25 -11.51
C PRO A 21 -11.25 -0.51 -12.41
N VAL A 22 -10.47 0.40 -11.82
CA VAL A 22 -9.37 1.09 -12.50
C VAL A 22 -8.23 0.10 -12.79
N LYS A 23 -7.61 0.22 -13.97
CA LYS A 23 -6.42 -0.57 -14.32
C LYS A 23 -5.23 -0.14 -13.43
N GLY A 24 -4.46 -1.10 -12.92
CA GLY A 24 -3.34 -0.83 -12.01
C GLY A 24 -2.34 0.21 -12.54
N MET A 25 -1.94 0.11 -13.82
CA MET A 25 -1.06 1.06 -14.48
C MET A 25 -1.61 2.50 -14.51
N VAL A 26 -2.91 2.67 -14.75
CA VAL A 26 -3.55 4.00 -14.72
C VAL A 26 -3.51 4.56 -13.29
N LEU A 27 -3.77 3.72 -12.29
CA LEU A 27 -3.66 4.14 -10.90
C LEU A 27 -2.22 4.56 -10.53
N ALA A 28 -1.20 3.84 -11.01
CA ALA A 28 0.19 4.18 -10.79
C ALA A 28 0.54 5.56 -11.37
N GLN A 29 0.11 5.84 -12.62
CA GLN A 29 0.28 7.15 -13.25
C GLN A 29 -0.42 8.27 -12.46
N LEU A 30 -1.64 8.02 -11.95
CA LEU A 30 -2.36 8.99 -11.12
C LEU A 30 -1.62 9.27 -9.81
N ILE A 31 -1.05 8.25 -9.17
CA ILE A 31 -0.27 8.40 -7.94
C ILE A 31 1.01 9.19 -8.18
N ILE A 32 1.80 8.86 -9.21
CA ILE A 32 3.00 9.62 -9.57
C ILE A 32 2.67 11.08 -9.86
N LYS A 33 1.61 11.34 -10.64
CA LYS A 33 1.14 12.72 -10.90
C LYS A 33 0.72 13.44 -9.62
N THR A 34 0.06 12.75 -8.70
CA THR A 34 -0.36 13.32 -7.41
C THR A 34 0.85 13.68 -6.55
N ILE A 35 1.88 12.83 -6.48
CA ILE A 35 3.14 13.12 -5.79
C ILE A 35 3.76 14.41 -6.35
N SER A 36 3.93 14.50 -7.67
CA SER A 36 4.55 15.67 -8.30
C SER A 36 3.78 16.97 -8.01
N ILE A 37 2.43 16.94 -8.04
CA ILE A 37 1.61 18.12 -7.74
C ILE A 37 1.76 18.55 -6.28
N LEU A 38 1.75 17.60 -5.34
CA LEU A 38 1.88 17.89 -3.92
C LEU A 38 3.27 18.45 -3.57
N GLU A 39 4.32 17.85 -4.11
CA GLU A 39 5.71 18.29 -3.91
C GLU A 39 5.96 19.68 -4.47
N ASN A 40 5.43 19.96 -5.68
CA ASN A 40 5.48 21.30 -6.25
C ASN A 40 4.71 22.35 -5.43
N SER A 41 3.73 21.91 -4.64
CA SER A 41 2.98 22.77 -3.71
C SER A 41 3.67 22.92 -2.35
N GLY A 42 4.85 22.32 -2.16
CA GLY A 42 5.62 22.34 -0.92
C GLY A 42 5.26 21.24 0.08
N ALA A 43 4.28 20.38 -0.23
CA ALA A 43 3.91 19.25 0.62
C ALA A 43 4.85 18.06 0.36
N LYS A 44 5.53 17.59 1.41
CA LYS A 44 6.50 16.50 1.31
C LYS A 44 5.81 15.15 1.46
N ILE A 45 6.07 14.24 0.52
CA ILE A 45 5.51 12.88 0.51
C ILE A 45 6.59 11.86 0.87
N ASP A 46 6.48 11.25 2.04
CA ASP A 46 7.43 10.24 2.52
C ASP A 46 6.90 8.81 2.38
N PHE A 47 5.59 8.65 2.36
CA PHE A 47 4.97 7.34 2.17
C PHE A 47 3.56 7.40 1.59
N ILE A 48 3.11 6.26 1.10
CA ILE A 48 1.75 6.02 0.64
C ILE A 48 1.21 4.78 1.36
N VAL A 49 -0.04 4.87 1.80
CA VAL A 49 -0.77 3.79 2.47
C VAL A 49 -1.91 3.30 1.57
N SER A 50 -2.03 1.99 1.37
CA SER A 50 -3.18 1.41 0.68
C SER A 50 -3.67 0.12 1.34
N ASP A 51 -4.94 -0.23 1.12
CA ASP A 51 -5.44 -1.55 1.49
C ASP A 51 -4.83 -2.66 0.59
N GLY A 52 -5.16 -3.90 0.92
CA GLY A 52 -4.78 -5.09 0.16
C GLY A 52 -5.73 -5.42 -0.99
N ALA A 53 -6.42 -4.47 -1.62
CA ALA A 53 -7.24 -4.76 -2.80
C ALA A 53 -6.37 -5.21 -3.99
N SER A 54 -6.95 -5.98 -4.93
CA SER A 54 -6.22 -6.51 -6.08
C SER A 54 -5.65 -5.40 -6.99
N ILE A 55 -6.35 -4.28 -7.12
CA ILE A 55 -5.91 -3.12 -7.91
C ILE A 55 -4.73 -2.44 -7.25
N ASN A 56 -4.75 -2.27 -5.93
CA ASN A 56 -3.66 -1.65 -5.17
C ASN A 56 -2.40 -2.53 -5.20
N ARG A 57 -2.54 -3.85 -5.09
CA ARG A 57 -1.41 -4.78 -5.31
C ARG A 57 -0.81 -4.66 -6.71
N LYS A 58 -1.65 -4.49 -7.75
CA LYS A 58 -1.14 -4.25 -9.11
C LYS A 58 -0.37 -2.94 -9.17
N LEU A 59 -0.87 -1.86 -8.57
CA LEU A 59 -0.15 -0.59 -8.48
C LEU A 59 1.24 -0.78 -7.83
N TRP A 60 1.34 -1.54 -6.75
CA TRP A 60 2.62 -1.81 -6.09
C TRP A 60 3.59 -2.47 -7.07
N VAL A 61 3.15 -3.51 -7.78
CA VAL A 61 3.97 -4.21 -8.79
C VAL A 61 4.40 -3.27 -9.92
N GLU A 62 3.50 -2.42 -10.44
CA GLU A 62 3.81 -1.43 -11.49
C GLU A 62 4.84 -0.38 -11.03
N LEU A 63 4.90 -0.10 -9.72
CA LEU A 63 5.90 0.77 -9.11
C LEU A 63 7.20 0.04 -8.74
N GLY A 64 7.31 -1.26 -9.04
CA GLY A 64 8.50 -2.07 -8.72
C GLY A 64 8.56 -2.55 -7.27
N ILE A 65 7.45 -2.48 -6.54
CA ILE A 65 7.37 -2.90 -5.14
C ILE A 65 7.13 -4.41 -5.06
N SER A 66 7.95 -5.08 -4.25
CA SER A 66 7.90 -6.52 -4.03
C SER A 66 7.96 -6.83 -2.54
N GLY A 67 7.10 -7.73 -2.09
CA GLY A 67 7.13 -8.32 -0.75
C GLY A 67 7.41 -9.82 -0.79
N SER A 68 8.12 -10.30 -1.81
CA SER A 68 8.49 -11.73 -1.89
C SER A 68 9.52 -12.06 -0.82
N MET A 69 9.57 -13.33 -0.40
CA MET A 69 10.50 -13.78 0.65
C MET A 69 11.96 -13.63 0.25
N ASP A 70 12.25 -13.77 -1.04
CA ASP A 70 13.62 -13.71 -1.58
C ASP A 70 14.01 -12.30 -2.04
N TYR A 71 13.04 -11.41 -2.27
CA TYR A 71 13.26 -10.05 -2.75
C TYR A 71 12.23 -9.07 -2.19
N MET A 72 12.67 -8.29 -1.21
CA MET A 72 11.89 -7.25 -0.56
C MET A 72 12.32 -5.88 -1.08
N GLN A 73 11.40 -5.18 -1.74
CA GLN A 73 11.52 -3.81 -2.22
C GLN A 73 10.26 -3.07 -1.79
N ASN A 74 10.35 -2.22 -0.76
CA ASN A 74 9.21 -1.52 -0.20
C ASN A 74 9.22 0.00 -0.42
N SER A 75 10.17 0.50 -1.22
CA SER A 75 10.26 1.92 -1.56
C SER A 75 10.54 2.15 -3.04
N ILE A 76 10.27 3.36 -3.50
CA ILE A 76 10.72 3.89 -4.79
C ILE A 76 11.56 5.15 -4.56
N ILE A 77 12.47 5.44 -5.50
CA ILE A 77 13.13 6.74 -5.55
C ILE A 77 12.07 7.80 -5.82
N HIS A 78 12.13 8.90 -5.08
CA HIS A 78 11.16 9.96 -5.21
C HIS A 78 11.25 10.60 -6.62
N PRO A 79 10.14 10.71 -7.37
CA PRO A 79 10.16 11.04 -8.81
C PRO A 79 10.63 12.47 -9.14
N SER A 80 10.86 13.30 -8.13
CA SER A 80 11.34 14.68 -8.28
C SER A 80 12.54 14.99 -7.39
N ASP A 81 13.09 14.00 -6.68
CA ASP A 81 14.24 14.18 -5.77
C ASP A 81 14.96 12.83 -5.55
N ASP A 82 16.06 12.61 -6.25
CA ASP A 82 16.80 11.34 -6.20
C ASP A 82 17.43 11.06 -4.82
N SER A 83 17.48 12.05 -3.92
CA SER A 83 17.99 11.86 -2.54
C SER A 83 16.93 11.28 -1.59
N ARG A 84 15.66 11.24 -2.00
CA ARG A 84 14.53 10.80 -1.16
C ARG A 84 13.92 9.51 -1.67
N GLN A 85 13.30 8.79 -0.74
CA GLN A 85 12.52 7.60 -1.02
C GLN A 85 11.08 7.78 -0.58
N ILE A 86 10.16 7.15 -1.31
CA ILE A 86 8.75 7.03 -0.93
C ILE A 86 8.50 5.59 -0.53
N PHE A 87 8.05 5.38 0.71
CA PHE A 87 7.77 4.04 1.24
C PHE A 87 6.32 3.62 1.02
N MET A 88 6.12 2.32 0.81
CA MET A 88 4.82 1.72 0.59
C MET A 88 4.38 0.94 1.82
N PHE A 89 3.24 1.33 2.40
CA PHE A 89 2.67 0.67 3.57
C PHE A 89 1.29 0.11 3.27
N SER A 90 1.02 -1.05 3.85
CA SER A 90 -0.32 -1.62 3.85
C SER A 90 -1.10 -1.16 5.09
N ASP A 91 -2.41 -1.05 4.96
CA ASP A 91 -3.33 -0.83 6.08
C ASP A 91 -3.26 -1.99 7.09
N ALA A 92 -2.61 -1.72 8.23
CA ALA A 92 -2.39 -2.70 9.30
C ALA A 92 -3.70 -3.25 9.91
N PRO A 93 -4.71 -2.43 10.26
CA PRO A 93 -6.03 -2.94 10.65
C PRO A 93 -6.63 -3.95 9.68
N HIS A 94 -6.51 -3.69 8.36
CA HIS A 94 -6.99 -4.63 7.34
C HIS A 94 -6.20 -5.94 7.33
N LEU A 95 -4.88 -5.90 7.50
CA LEU A 95 -4.04 -7.10 7.61
C LEU A 95 -4.45 -7.98 8.81
N ILE A 96 -4.61 -7.39 10.00
CA ILE A 96 -4.98 -8.12 11.21
C ILE A 96 -6.36 -8.77 11.04
N LYS A 97 -7.32 -8.03 10.49
CA LYS A 97 -8.67 -8.52 10.18
C LYS A 97 -8.65 -9.71 9.22
N ASN A 98 -7.80 -9.67 8.19
CA ASN A 98 -7.63 -10.78 7.25
C ASN A 98 -7.07 -12.04 7.93
N VAL A 99 -6.06 -11.88 8.79
CA VAL A 99 -5.50 -12.99 9.59
C VAL A 99 -6.58 -13.59 10.50
N ARG A 100 -7.33 -12.76 11.23
CA ARG A 100 -8.45 -13.20 12.07
C ARG A 100 -9.47 -13.99 11.27
N ASN A 101 -9.94 -13.48 10.12
CA ASN A 101 -10.93 -14.16 9.29
C ASN A 101 -10.42 -15.51 8.77
N GLN A 102 -9.14 -15.56 8.39
CA GLN A 102 -8.47 -16.79 7.96
C GLN A 102 -8.42 -17.83 9.10
N LEU A 103 -8.11 -17.40 10.33
CA LEU A 103 -8.13 -18.24 11.52
C LEU A 103 -9.54 -18.74 11.86
N LEU A 104 -10.56 -17.87 11.81
CA LEU A 104 -11.94 -18.26 12.09
C LEU A 104 -12.48 -19.26 11.07
N ASN A 105 -12.23 -19.01 9.78
CA ASN A 105 -12.79 -19.83 8.70
C ASN A 105 -12.05 -21.17 8.53
N LYS A 106 -10.72 -21.19 8.67
CA LYS A 106 -9.91 -22.40 8.42
C LYS A 106 -9.38 -23.08 9.68
N LYS A 107 -9.55 -22.46 10.86
CA LYS A 107 -9.10 -22.93 12.20
C LYS A 107 -7.66 -23.42 12.24
N SER A 108 -6.82 -22.93 11.34
CA SER A 108 -5.44 -23.39 11.17
C SER A 108 -4.56 -22.28 10.59
N LEU A 109 -3.31 -22.24 11.05
CA LEU A 109 -2.27 -21.33 10.57
C LEU A 109 -0.99 -22.12 10.30
N ARG A 110 -0.45 -22.01 9.09
CA ARG A 110 0.85 -22.58 8.78
C ARG A 110 1.93 -21.57 9.20
N VAL A 111 2.73 -21.92 10.20
CA VAL A 111 3.76 -21.06 10.78
C VAL A 111 5.12 -21.34 10.15
N SER A 112 5.35 -22.56 9.67
CA SER A 112 6.51 -22.91 8.85
C SER A 112 6.15 -24.02 7.86
N VAL A 113 7.06 -24.34 6.95
CA VAL A 113 6.90 -25.46 6.01
C VAL A 113 6.50 -26.74 6.74
N PHE A 114 7.03 -26.96 7.94
CA PHE A 114 6.84 -28.17 8.74
C PHE A 114 5.81 -28.03 9.87
N LYS A 115 5.34 -26.81 10.20
CA LYS A 115 4.51 -26.56 11.38
C LYS A 115 3.19 -25.91 11.01
N ILE A 116 2.11 -26.67 11.17
CA ILE A 116 0.74 -26.15 11.13
C ILE A 116 0.24 -26.07 12.57
N LEU A 117 -0.09 -24.86 13.01
CA LEU A 117 -0.83 -24.64 14.24
C LEU A 117 -2.31 -24.94 13.95
N LYS A 118 -2.84 -26.03 14.52
CA LYS A 118 -4.25 -26.41 14.48
C LYS A 118 -4.80 -26.47 15.91
N ARG A 119 -5.51 -25.41 16.33
CA ARG A 119 -6.58 -25.42 17.35
C ARG A 119 -6.82 -23.99 17.85
N PHE A 120 -8.07 -23.54 17.70
CA PHE A 120 -8.76 -22.71 18.67
C PHE A 120 -10.13 -23.39 18.79
N GLU A 121 -10.26 -24.26 19.79
CA GLU A 121 -11.58 -24.73 20.27
C GLU A 121 -12.25 -23.59 21.03
#